data_AF-A0A7R9IUI4-F1
#
_entry.id   AF-A0A7R9IUI4-F1
#
_cell.length_a   1.000
_cell.length_b   1.000
_cell.length_c   1.000
_cell.angle_alpha   90.00
_cell.angle_beta   90.00
_cell.angle_gamma   90.00
#
_symmetry.space_group_name_H-M   'P 1'
#
loop_
_entity.id
_entity.type
_entity.pdbx_description
1 polymer ?
#
loop_
_entity_poly.entity_id
_entity_poly.type
_entity_poly.pdbx_seq_one_letter_code
_entity_poly.pdbx_strand_id
1 'polypeptide(L)'
;MSLASYWEPISNDFERFVPLDLGLTRGSQQSKQVADKIKKFYFGNETLSISSKDQYIKLVTDEMFVCGIHETVKAQSASYENIYNYQFSFN
;
A
#
# COMPACT_ATOMS: atom_id res chain seq x y z
N MET A 1 0.93 4.10 26.22
CA MET A 1 1.35 3.50 24.93
C MET A 1 2.51 4.31 24.40
N SER A 2 3.68 3.69 24.17
CA SER A 2 4.85 4.38 23.62
C SER A 2 4.77 4.43 22.08
N LEU A 3 5.46 5.37 21.44
CA LEU A 3 5.51 5.44 19.98
C LEU A 3 6.11 4.17 19.34
N ALA A 4 6.98 3.45 20.07
CA ALA A 4 7.49 2.15 19.67
C ALA A 4 6.39 1.07 19.59
N SER A 5 5.44 1.08 20.54
CA SER A 5 4.35 0.08 20.58
C SER A 5 3.37 0.14 19.41
N TYR A 6 3.34 1.24 18.63
CA TYR A 6 2.49 1.35 17.44
C TYR A 6 3.07 0.64 16.21
N TRP A 7 4.39 0.54 16.10
CA TRP A 7 5.05 -0.03 14.91
C TRP A 7 5.28 -1.53 15.02
N GLU A 8 5.30 -2.09 16.23
CA GLU A 8 5.47 -3.52 16.48
C GLU A 8 4.38 -4.37 15.77
N PRO A 9 3.06 -4.09 15.91
CA PRO A 9 2.04 -4.88 15.22
C PRO A 9 2.14 -4.81 13.69
N ILE A 10 2.60 -3.67 13.17
CA ILE A 10 2.77 -3.44 11.73
C ILE A 10 3.95 -4.26 11.20
N SER A 11 5.05 -4.26 11.96
CA SER A 11 6.27 -4.96 11.60
C SER A 11 6.11 -6.49 11.66
N ASN A 12 5.26 -6.97 12.56
CA ASN A 12 5.05 -8.40 12.80
C ASN A 12 4.16 -9.07 11.74
N ASP A 13 3.30 -8.33 11.05
CA ASP A 13 2.36 -8.87 10.07
C ASP A 13 2.25 -7.96 8.84
N PHE A 14 3.31 -7.94 8.04
CA PHE A 14 3.36 -7.11 6.84
C PHE A 14 2.53 -7.67 5.68
N GLU A 15 2.14 -8.96 5.74
CA GLU A 15 1.23 -9.57 4.76
C GLU A 15 -0.15 -8.90 4.74
N ARG A 16 -0.53 -8.17 5.79
CA ARG A 16 -1.79 -7.42 5.82
C ARG A 16 -1.90 -6.30 4.78
N PHE A 17 -0.78 -5.88 4.19
CA PHE A 17 -0.73 -4.87 3.12
C PHE A 17 -0.67 -5.48 1.72
N VAL A 18 -0.75 -6.81 1.61
CA VAL A 18 -0.90 -7.47 0.31
C VAL A 18 -2.32 -7.23 -0.17
N PRO A 19 -2.51 -6.59 -1.35
CA PRO A 19 -3.86 -6.33 -1.87
C PRO A 19 -4.66 -7.63 -2.06
N LEU A 20 -5.90 -7.62 -1.58
CA LEU A 20 -6.78 -8.79 -1.60
C LEU A 20 -7.20 -9.20 -3.02
N ASP A 21 -7.25 -8.24 -3.94
CA ASP A 21 -7.58 -8.42 -5.36
C ASP A 21 -6.53 -9.22 -6.14
N LEU A 22 -5.32 -9.43 -5.58
CA LEU A 22 -4.33 -10.36 -6.14
C LEU A 22 -4.71 -11.84 -5.95
N GLY A 23 -5.72 -12.15 -5.14
CA GLY A 23 -6.20 -13.53 -4.94
C GLY A 23 -5.19 -14.47 -4.29
N LEU A 24 -4.19 -13.93 -3.59
CA LEU A 24 -3.15 -14.73 -2.94
C LEU A 24 -3.65 -15.32 -1.62
N THR A 25 -3.36 -16.59 -1.37
CA THR A 25 -3.64 -17.21 -0.08
C THR A 25 -2.67 -16.66 0.96
N ARG A 26 -3.19 -16.05 2.04
CA ARG A 26 -2.38 -15.53 3.15
C ARG A 26 -1.50 -16.63 3.75
N GLY A 27 -0.25 -16.30 4.06
CA GLY A 27 0.74 -17.25 4.58
C GLY A 27 1.40 -18.12 3.52
N SER A 28 0.90 -18.11 2.27
CA SER A 28 1.57 -18.77 1.14
C SER A 28 2.93 -18.13 0.86
N GLN A 29 3.83 -18.90 0.22
CA GLN A 29 5.14 -18.38 -0.18
C GLN A 29 5.00 -17.16 -1.10
N GLN A 30 4.03 -17.15 -1.99
CA GLN A 30 3.77 -16.03 -2.91
C GLN A 30 3.29 -14.78 -2.18
N SER A 31 2.34 -14.93 -1.23
CA SER A 31 1.86 -13.81 -0.40
C SER A 31 3.01 -13.16 0.38
N LYS A 32 3.87 -13.98 1.01
CA LYS A 32 5.06 -13.50 1.73
C LYS A 32 6.04 -12.77 0.81
N GLN A 33 6.31 -13.31 -0.37
CA GLN A 33 7.19 -12.66 -1.36
C GLN A 33 6.65 -11.32 -1.83
N VAL A 34 5.32 -11.19 -2.00
CA VAL A 34 4.70 -9.90 -2.35
C VAL A 34 4.79 -8.93 -1.17
N ALA A 35 4.51 -9.37 0.05
CA ALA A 35 4.66 -8.56 1.25
C ALA A 35 6.09 -8.01 1.40
N ASP A 36 7.11 -8.84 1.15
CA ASP A 36 8.51 -8.43 1.18
C ASP A 36 8.84 -7.40 0.10
N LYS A 37 8.29 -7.55 -1.11
CA LYS A 37 8.45 -6.58 -2.19
C LYS A 37 7.82 -5.22 -1.84
N ILE A 38 6.60 -5.23 -1.29
CA ILE A 38 5.91 -4.02 -0.85
C ILE A 38 6.72 -3.34 0.26
N LYS A 39 7.17 -4.11 1.27
CA LYS A 39 8.00 -3.60 2.36
C LYS A 39 9.26 -2.93 1.83
N LYS A 40 9.97 -3.60 0.92
CA LYS A 40 11.20 -3.08 0.31
C LYS A 40 10.95 -1.82 -0.54
N PHE A 41 9.81 -1.74 -1.23
CA PHE A 41 9.46 -0.58 -2.05
C PHE A 41 9.27 0.69 -1.20
N TYR A 42 8.50 0.60 -0.11
CA TYR A 42 8.20 1.78 0.72
C TYR A 42 9.26 2.08 1.77
N PHE A 43 9.95 1.06 2.31
CA PHE A 43 10.85 1.21 3.47
C PHE A 43 12.30 0.79 3.19
N GLY A 44 12.61 0.28 2.00
CA GLY A 44 13.94 -0.19 1.66
C GLY A 44 14.41 -1.31 2.59
N ASN A 45 15.60 -1.14 3.17
CA ASN A 45 16.17 -2.06 4.16
C ASN A 45 16.04 -1.53 5.60
N GLU A 46 15.27 -0.47 5.82
CA GLU A 46 15.14 0.15 7.15
C GLU A 46 14.20 -0.64 8.06
N THR A 47 14.46 -0.56 9.37
CA THR A 47 13.52 -1.06 10.37
C THR A 47 12.42 -0.02 10.57
N LEU A 48 11.17 -0.47 10.52
CA LEU A 48 10.00 0.39 10.74
C LEU A 48 10.11 1.09 12.09
N SER A 49 10.03 2.41 12.07
CA SER A 49 10.08 3.24 13.27
C SER A 49 9.25 4.51 13.08
N ILE A 50 9.31 5.43 14.06
CA ILE A 50 8.61 6.71 13.95
C ILE A 50 9.05 7.55 12.74
N SER A 51 10.30 7.42 12.29
CA SER A 51 10.79 8.10 11.08
C SER A 51 10.12 7.57 9.81
N SER A 52 9.54 6.37 9.86
CA SER A 52 8.87 5.71 8.73
C SER A 52 7.43 6.18 8.51
N LYS A 53 6.95 7.16 9.27
CA LYS A 53 5.56 7.63 9.24
C LYS A 53 5.11 8.05 7.84
N ASP A 54 5.92 8.81 7.12
CA ASP A 54 5.53 9.33 5.81
C ASP A 54 5.45 8.22 4.76
N GLN A 55 6.37 7.27 4.81
CA GLN A 55 6.38 6.07 3.95
C GLN A 55 5.19 5.17 4.25
N TYR A 56 4.82 5.04 5.53
CA TYR A 56 3.62 4.34 5.94
C TYR A 56 2.34 5.00 5.42
N ILE A 57 2.25 6.33 5.52
CA ILE A 57 1.10 7.07 4.96
C ILE A 57 1.01 6.86 3.45
N LYS A 58 2.14 6.89 2.72
CA LYS A 58 2.17 6.59 1.28
C LYS A 58 1.68 5.18 0.97
N LEU A 59 2.20 4.16 1.67
CA LEU A 59 1.77 2.76 1.50
C LEU A 59 0.26 2.61 1.67
N VAL A 60 -0.28 3.10 2.78
CA VAL A 60 -1.71 2.94 3.09
C VAL A 60 -2.57 3.76 2.13
N THR A 61 -2.10 4.93 1.68
CA THR A 61 -2.81 5.74 0.68
C THR A 61 -2.87 5.01 -0.67
N ASP A 62 -1.76 4.39 -1.08
CA ASP A 62 -1.71 3.66 -2.35
C ASP A 62 -2.61 2.42 -2.31
N GLU A 63 -2.52 1.65 -1.23
CA GLU A 63 -3.31 0.42 -1.03
C GLU A 63 -4.82 0.71 -0.93
N MET A 64 -5.23 1.69 -0.11
CA MET A 64 -6.65 1.95 0.13
C MET A 64 -7.34 2.75 -0.98
N PHE A 65 -6.61 3.62 -1.69
CA PHE A 65 -7.22 4.59 -2.60
C PHE A 65 -6.58 4.59 -4.00
N VAL A 66 -5.28 4.85 -4.11
CA VAL A 66 -4.66 5.18 -5.41
C VAL A 66 -4.71 4.01 -6.38
N CYS A 67 -4.40 2.79 -5.94
CA CYS A 67 -4.46 1.60 -6.80
C CYS A 67 -5.87 1.38 -7.36
N GLY A 68 -6.90 1.46 -6.51
CA GLY A 68 -8.29 1.30 -6.94
C GLY A 68 -8.75 2.39 -7.91
N ILE A 69 -8.36 3.66 -7.65
CA ILE A 69 -8.62 4.77 -8.57
C ILE A 69 -7.93 4.53 -9.91
N HIS A 70 -6.66 4.13 -9.89
CA HIS A 70 -5.87 3.89 -11.10
C HIS A 70 -6.49 2.80 -11.99
N GLU A 71 -6.80 1.63 -11.42
CA GLU A 71 -7.41 0.54 -12.17
C GLU A 71 -8.81 0.91 -12.68
N THR A 72 -9.58 1.69 -11.92
CA THR A 72 -10.90 2.18 -12.35
C THR A 72 -10.78 3.12 -13.56
N VAL A 73 -9.89 4.12 -13.50
CA VAL A 73 -9.66 5.07 -14.60
C VAL A 73 -9.19 4.33 -15.84
N LYS A 74 -8.29 3.36 -15.68
CA LYS A 74 -7.78 2.52 -16.77
C LYS A 74 -8.90 1.68 -17.40
N ALA A 75 -9.75 1.04 -16.60
CA ALA A 75 -10.90 0.29 -17.13
C ALA A 75 -11.89 1.21 -17.88
N GLN A 76 -12.18 2.38 -17.32
CA GLN A 76 -13.05 3.37 -17.96
C GLN A 76 -12.46 3.88 -19.29
N SER A 77 -11.14 4.04 -19.40
CA SER A 77 -10.49 4.53 -20.63
C SER A 77 -10.67 3.64 -21.85
N ALA A 78 -11.05 2.38 -21.64
CA ALA A 78 -11.42 1.48 -22.74
C ALA A 78 -12.85 1.69 -23.24
N SER A 79 -13.70 2.41 -22.49
CA SER A 79 -15.15 2.51 -22.72
C SER A 79 -15.66 3.95 -22.92
N TYR A 80 -14.92 4.95 -22.44
CA TYR A 80 -15.34 6.35 -22.49
C TYR A 80 -14.29 7.21 -23.20
N GLU A 81 -14.74 8.10 -24.08
CA GLU A 81 -13.85 9.03 -24.79
C GLU A 81 -13.32 10.16 -23.89
N ASN A 82 -14.08 10.55 -22.87
CA ASN A 82 -13.73 11.66 -21.98
C ASN A 82 -13.72 11.19 -20.52
N ILE A 83 -12.54 11.23 -19.89
CA ILE A 83 -12.34 10.86 -18.49
C ILE A 83 -11.52 11.96 -17.81
N TYR A 84 -11.95 12.35 -16.61
CA TYR A 84 -11.26 13.35 -15.81
C TYR A 84 -10.86 12.72 -14.47
N ASN A 85 -9.57 12.76 -14.17
CA ASN A 85 -9.01 12.35 -12.89
C ASN A 85 -8.28 13.54 -12.26
N TYR A 86 -8.41 13.73 -10.94
CA TYR A 86 -7.83 14.87 -10.24
C TYR A 86 -7.14 14.44 -8.95
N GLN A 87 -6.09 15.17 -8.59
CA GLN A 87 -5.45 15.08 -7.28
C GLN A 87 -5.74 16.37 -6.53
N PHE A 88 -6.41 16.26 -5.38
CA PHE A 88 -6.65 17.40 -4.51
C PHE A 88 -5.43 17.66 -3.62
N SER A 89 -4.93 18.90 -3.61
CA SER A 89 -3.84 19.35 -2.75
C SER A 89 -4.07 20.81 -2.36
N PHE A 90 -3.93 21.15 -1.08
CA PHE A 90 -4.02 22.52 -0.58
C PHE A 90 -2.87 22.79 0.40
N ASN A 91 -2.47 24.06 0.51
CA ASN A 91 -1.44 24.56 1.42
C ASN A 91 -2.07 25.44 2.50
#